data_AF-A0A6F8YPG7-F1
#
_entry.id   AF-A0A6F8YPG7-F1
#
_cell.length_a   1.000
_cell.length_b   1.000
_cell.length_c   1.000
_cell.angle_alpha   90.00
_cell.angle_beta   90.00
_cell.angle_gamma   90.00
#
_symmetry.space_group_name_H-M   'P 1'
#
loop_
_entity.id
_entity.type
_entity.pdbx_description
1 polymer ?
#
loop_
_entity_poly.entity_id
_entity_poly.type
_entity_poly.pdbx_seq_one_letter_code
_entity_poly.pdbx_strand_id
1 'polypeptide(L)'
;MLAAYGTDRLDRRWQADVDLRNEYIGGECGDALCVGTLSDDGLRLIELDSGRTRWSAPGWGYSYPAGSYLLANGPGGSTTPRVVLLDPADGHLVADLGEWNASLPGPDGRMLGIRESSTRALVGRIDPVAADVEVLGSLTDVFQCHASPLAVTCRKAGGAIGIWYPESRL
;
A
#
# COMPACT_ATOMS: atom_id res chain seq x y z
N MET A 1 -13.83 -17.17 8.69
CA MET A 1 -14.57 -17.66 7.51
C MET A 1 -15.05 -16.47 6.70
N LEU A 2 -14.71 -16.42 5.42
CA LEU A 2 -15.19 -15.44 4.44
C LEU A 2 -16.12 -16.14 3.45
N ALA A 3 -17.19 -15.47 3.01
CA ALA A 3 -18.10 -16.02 2.00
C ALA A 3 -18.57 -14.92 1.05
N ALA A 4 -18.77 -15.28 -0.22
CA ALA A 4 -19.39 -14.43 -1.22
C ALA A 4 -20.83 -14.86 -1.50
N TYR A 5 -21.66 -13.87 -1.80
CA TYR A 5 -23.09 -14.03 -2.05
C TYR A 5 -23.46 -13.33 -3.34
N GLY A 6 -24.32 -13.95 -4.15
CA GLY A 6 -24.88 -13.30 -5.33
C GLY A 6 -25.88 -12.22 -4.93
N THR A 7 -25.80 -11.03 -5.48
CA THR A 7 -26.69 -9.91 -5.11
C THR A 7 -28.14 -10.12 -5.57
N ASP A 8 -28.35 -10.85 -6.67
CA ASP A 8 -29.69 -11.05 -7.24
C ASP A 8 -30.56 -12.00 -6.41
N ARG A 9 -29.94 -13.03 -5.82
CA ARG A 9 -30.65 -14.10 -5.08
C ARG A 9 -30.22 -14.23 -3.61
N LEU A 10 -29.22 -13.46 -3.19
CA LEU A 10 -28.60 -13.52 -1.86
C LEU A 10 -28.10 -14.94 -1.49
N ASP A 11 -27.80 -15.74 -2.51
CA ASP A 11 -27.34 -17.11 -2.36
C ASP A 11 -25.81 -17.17 -2.24
N ARG A 12 -25.31 -18.04 -1.36
CA ARG A 12 -23.87 -18.23 -1.18
C ARG A 12 -23.27 -18.83 -2.46
N ARG A 13 -22.27 -18.16 -3.01
CA ARG A 13 -21.52 -18.59 -4.21
C ARG A 13 -20.34 -19.46 -3.83
N TRP A 14 -19.53 -18.98 -2.90
CA TRP A 14 -18.36 -19.70 -2.39
C TRP A 14 -18.05 -19.29 -0.96
N GLN A 15 -17.13 -20.03 -0.37
CA GLN A 15 -16.58 -19.78 0.95
C GLN A 15 -15.08 -19.99 0.91
N ALA A 16 -14.34 -19.11 1.59
CA ALA A 16 -12.90 -19.17 1.75
C ALA A 16 -12.55 -19.27 3.25
N ASP A 17 -11.48 -20.01 3.54
CA ASP A 17 -10.94 -20.02 4.89
C ASP A 17 -10.07 -18.78 5.09
N VAL A 18 -10.54 -17.92 6.00
CA VAL A 18 -9.92 -16.65 6.38
C VAL A 18 -10.10 -16.51 7.87
N ASP A 19 -9.01 -16.53 8.61
CA ASP A 19 -8.98 -16.33 10.04
C ASP A 19 -8.98 -14.83 10.34
N LEU A 20 -10.18 -14.24 10.37
CA LEU A 20 -10.37 -12.81 10.65
C LEU A 20 -9.91 -12.38 12.06
N ARG A 21 -9.39 -13.30 12.89
CA ARG A 21 -8.70 -12.95 14.14
C ARG A 21 -7.25 -12.52 13.91
N ASN A 22 -6.64 -12.99 12.82
CA ASN A 22 -5.25 -12.77 12.45
C ASN A 22 -5.08 -12.18 11.05
N GLU A 23 -6.15 -12.10 10.27
CA GLU A 23 -6.17 -11.61 8.89
C GLU A 23 -7.21 -10.49 8.73
N TYR A 24 -6.98 -9.62 7.76
CA TYR A 24 -7.92 -8.59 7.33
C TYR A 24 -8.09 -8.60 5.81
N ILE A 25 -9.22 -8.07 5.36
CA ILE A 25 -9.51 -7.90 3.94
C ILE A 25 -9.05 -6.51 3.54
N GLY A 26 -7.98 -6.42 2.74
CA GLY A 26 -7.41 -5.17 2.26
C GLY A 26 -8.27 -4.47 1.20
N GLY A 27 -9.15 -5.23 0.54
CA GLY A 27 -10.04 -4.75 -0.52
C GLY A 27 -9.83 -5.52 -1.83
N GLU A 28 -10.23 -4.88 -2.93
CA GLU A 28 -10.04 -5.42 -4.28
C GLU A 28 -8.60 -5.19 -4.77
N CYS A 29 -8.03 -6.21 -5.37
CA CYS A 29 -6.69 -6.26 -5.95
C CYS A 29 -6.78 -6.66 -7.41
N GLY A 30 -7.39 -5.78 -8.21
CA GLY A 30 -7.75 -6.08 -9.59
C GLY A 30 -8.98 -6.98 -9.64
N ASP A 31 -8.81 -8.20 -10.13
CA ASP A 31 -9.87 -9.22 -10.27
C ASP A 31 -9.93 -10.21 -9.08
N ALA A 32 -9.23 -9.90 -8.00
CA ALA A 32 -9.10 -10.71 -6.79
C ALA A 32 -9.31 -9.88 -5.52
N LEU A 33 -9.42 -10.55 -4.37
CA LEU A 33 -9.37 -9.93 -3.05
C LEU A 33 -7.97 -10.03 -2.47
N CYS A 34 -7.46 -8.94 -1.91
CA CYS A 34 -6.27 -9.00 -1.06
C CYS A 34 -6.66 -9.31 0.38
N VAL A 35 -5.98 -10.30 0.95
CA VAL A 35 -6.07 -10.65 2.36
C VAL A 35 -4.68 -10.57 2.97
N GLY A 36 -4.50 -9.66 3.92
CA GLY A 36 -3.26 -9.46 4.66
C GLY A 36 -3.34 -10.05 6.07
N THR A 37 -2.19 -10.32 6.68
CA THR A 37 -2.09 -10.66 8.11
C THR A 37 -2.00 -9.40 8.97
N LEU A 38 -2.56 -9.42 10.18
CA LEU A 38 -2.48 -8.31 11.13
C LEU A 38 -1.04 -8.02 11.62
N SER A 39 -0.12 -8.96 11.41
CA SER A 39 1.32 -8.81 11.63
C SER A 39 2.07 -8.18 10.44
N ASP A 40 1.36 -7.85 9.35
CA ASP A 40 1.91 -7.29 8.11
C ASP A 40 3.07 -8.12 7.52
N ASP A 41 2.99 -9.44 7.65
CA ASP A 41 4.01 -10.41 7.25
C ASP A 41 3.47 -11.54 6.35
N GLY A 42 2.24 -11.39 5.85
CA GLY A 42 1.64 -12.32 4.92
C GLY A 42 0.55 -11.66 4.09
N LEU A 43 0.63 -11.89 2.79
CA LEU A 43 -0.36 -11.44 1.81
C LEU A 43 -0.82 -12.65 1.02
N ARG A 44 -2.10 -12.68 0.69
CA ARG A 44 -2.63 -13.64 -0.28
C ARG A 44 -3.70 -12.99 -1.14
N LEU A 45 -3.77 -13.44 -2.38
CA LEU A 45 -4.84 -13.11 -3.30
C LEU A 45 -5.87 -14.24 -3.34
N ILE A 46 -7.13 -13.88 -3.17
CA ILE A 46 -8.27 -14.80 -3.27
C ILE A 46 -9.06 -14.48 -4.53
N GLU A 47 -9.30 -15.47 -5.38
CA GLU A 47 -10.09 -15.32 -6.60
C GLU A 47 -11.56 -14.99 -6.28
N LEU A 48 -12.11 -13.96 -6.94
CA LEU A 48 -13.48 -13.50 -6.70
C LEU A 48 -14.56 -14.48 -7.18
N ASP A 49 -14.25 -15.36 -8.12
CA ASP A 49 -15.18 -16.30 -8.73
C ASP A 49 -15.34 -17.59 -7.91
N SER A 50 -14.28 -18.04 -7.25
CA SER A 50 -14.20 -19.36 -6.62
C SER A 50 -13.85 -19.32 -5.13
N GLY A 51 -13.32 -18.20 -4.62
CA GLY A 51 -12.82 -18.10 -3.25
C GLY A 51 -11.52 -18.87 -3.00
N ARG A 52 -10.86 -19.38 -4.05
CA ARG A 52 -9.57 -20.06 -3.92
C ARG A 52 -8.44 -19.05 -3.77
N THR A 53 -7.42 -19.40 -2.99
CA THR A 53 -6.17 -18.65 -2.99
C THR A 53 -5.48 -18.83 -4.34
N ARG A 54 -5.27 -17.74 -5.07
CA ARG A 54 -4.49 -17.70 -6.32
C ARG A 54 -3.01 -17.89 -6.01
N TRP A 55 -2.50 -17.10 -5.06
CA TRP A 55 -1.14 -17.20 -4.54
C TRP A 55 -1.07 -16.58 -3.14
N SER A 56 0.02 -16.88 -2.44
CA SER A 56 0.40 -16.26 -1.17
C SER A 56 1.84 -15.78 -1.24
N ALA A 57 2.11 -14.62 -0.66
CA ALA A 57 3.43 -14.01 -0.60
C ALA A 57 3.77 -13.71 0.86
N PRO A 58 4.56 -14.59 1.53
CA PRO A 58 5.01 -14.34 2.89
C PRO A 58 6.00 -13.16 2.89
N GLY A 59 5.98 -12.38 3.97
CA GLY A 59 6.84 -11.20 4.15
C GLY A 59 6.30 -9.92 3.53
N TRP A 60 5.15 -9.95 2.87
CA TRP A 60 4.43 -8.76 2.41
C TRP A 60 3.10 -8.70 3.13
N GLY A 61 2.69 -7.52 3.58
CA GLY A 61 1.44 -7.27 4.28
C GLY A 61 0.42 -6.58 3.38
N TYR A 62 0.01 -5.38 3.79
CA TYR A 62 -0.96 -4.54 3.09
C TYR A 62 -0.60 -4.35 1.61
N SER A 63 -1.59 -4.47 0.73
CA SER A 63 -1.41 -4.20 -0.68
C SER A 63 -2.65 -3.59 -1.32
N TYR A 64 -2.43 -2.85 -2.40
CA TYR A 64 -3.49 -2.25 -3.20
C TYR A 64 -3.12 -2.22 -4.69
N PRO A 65 -4.13 -2.13 -5.58
CA PRO A 65 -3.89 -1.95 -7.01
C PRO A 65 -3.07 -0.69 -7.29
N ALA A 66 -2.06 -0.84 -8.14
CA ALA A 66 -1.17 0.23 -8.56
C ALA A 66 -0.87 0.07 -10.05
N GLY A 67 -1.79 0.55 -10.90
CA GLY A 67 -1.74 0.31 -12.34
C GLY A 67 -1.94 -1.18 -12.65
N SER A 68 -0.98 -1.79 -13.36
CA SER A 68 -0.95 -3.23 -13.66
C SER A 68 -0.31 -4.08 -12.56
N TYR A 69 0.17 -3.46 -11.48
CA TYR A 69 0.87 -4.13 -10.40
C TYR A 69 0.07 -4.05 -9.10
N LEU A 70 0.49 -4.84 -8.11
CA LEU A 70 0.12 -4.60 -6.73
C LEU A 70 1.29 -3.88 -6.05
N LEU A 71 1.01 -2.75 -5.41
CA LEU A 71 1.96 -2.20 -4.46
C LEU A 71 1.71 -2.88 -3.13
N ALA A 72 2.75 -3.49 -2.57
CA ALA A 72 2.72 -4.11 -1.26
C ALA A 72 3.73 -3.44 -0.34
N ASN A 73 3.41 -3.38 0.94
CA ASN A 73 4.37 -3.06 1.99
C ASN A 73 4.85 -4.34 2.68
N GLY A 74 6.02 -4.28 3.28
CA GLY A 74 6.52 -5.36 4.14
C GLY A 74 7.43 -4.81 5.22
N PRO A 75 8.03 -5.71 6.03
CA PRO A 75 9.00 -5.34 7.03
C PRO A 75 10.11 -4.46 6.41
N GLY A 76 10.22 -3.23 6.90
CA GLY A 76 11.33 -2.32 6.60
C GLY A 76 12.26 -2.15 7.79
N GLY A 77 13.12 -1.14 7.75
CA GLY A 77 13.87 -0.67 8.92
C GLY A 77 12.95 -0.18 10.04
N SER A 78 13.54 0.33 11.13
CA SER A 78 12.84 0.57 12.40
C SER A 78 11.63 1.52 12.36
N THR A 79 11.42 2.29 11.29
CA THR A 79 10.38 3.34 11.23
C THR A 79 9.65 3.48 9.90
N THR A 80 10.15 2.91 8.80
CA THR A 80 9.57 3.07 7.46
C THR A 80 9.45 1.72 6.79
N PRO A 81 8.24 1.31 6.34
CA PRO A 81 8.06 0.01 5.70
C PRO A 81 8.77 -0.04 4.36
N ARG A 82 9.16 -1.25 3.95
CA ARG A 82 9.66 -1.48 2.59
C ARG A 82 8.48 -1.52 1.64
N VAL A 83 8.60 -0.89 0.47
CA VAL A 83 7.59 -0.83 -0.57
C VAL A 83 8.08 -1.58 -1.79
N VAL A 84 7.24 -2.45 -2.32
CA VAL A 84 7.54 -3.27 -3.50
C VAL A 84 6.37 -3.30 -4.46
N LEU A 85 6.67 -3.65 -5.71
CA LEU A 85 5.67 -4.00 -6.71
C LEU A 85 5.65 -5.51 -6.91
N LEU A 86 4.47 -6.10 -6.84
CA LEU A 86 4.22 -7.51 -7.10
C LEU A 86 3.38 -7.67 -8.37
N ASP A 87 3.61 -8.74 -9.11
CA ASP A 87 2.75 -9.16 -10.22
C ASP A 87 1.43 -9.74 -9.65
N PRO A 88 0.26 -9.21 -10.02
CA PRO A 88 -1.03 -9.72 -9.52
C PRO A 88 -1.34 -11.15 -9.96
N ALA A 89 -0.72 -11.66 -11.03
CA ALA A 89 -0.98 -12.99 -11.57
C ALA A 89 -0.35 -14.09 -10.70
N ASP A 90 0.88 -13.90 -10.23
CA ASP A 90 1.65 -14.94 -9.52
C ASP A 90 2.29 -14.47 -8.19
N GLY A 91 2.21 -13.19 -7.85
CA GLY A 91 2.76 -12.62 -6.63
C GLY A 91 4.27 -12.38 -6.67
N HIS A 92 4.92 -12.52 -7.83
CA HIS A 92 6.36 -12.31 -7.93
C HIS A 92 6.76 -10.84 -7.79
N LEU A 93 7.93 -10.63 -7.18
CA LEU A 93 8.54 -9.31 -7.04
C LEU A 93 8.94 -8.76 -8.42
N VAL A 94 8.33 -7.66 -8.82
CA VAL A 94 8.65 -6.91 -10.04
C VAL A 94 9.72 -5.87 -9.75
N ALA A 95 9.55 -5.11 -8.68
CA ALA A 95 10.48 -4.04 -8.31
C ALA A 95 10.49 -3.79 -6.80
N ASP A 96 11.66 -3.37 -6.33
CA ASP A 96 11.89 -2.97 -4.95
C ASP A 96 12.10 -1.46 -4.90
N LEU A 97 11.14 -0.76 -4.32
CA LEU A 97 11.10 0.71 -4.31
C LEU A 97 11.79 1.28 -3.06
N GLY A 98 12.32 0.42 -2.19
CA GLY A 98 12.98 0.79 -0.95
C GLY A 98 12.00 1.18 0.16
N GLU A 99 12.48 1.92 1.14
CA GLU A 99 11.70 2.28 2.33
C GLU A 99 10.90 3.57 2.13
N TRP A 100 9.57 3.45 2.10
CA TRP A 100 8.65 4.59 1.98
C TRP A 100 7.36 4.35 2.75
N ASN A 101 6.91 5.35 3.51
CA ASN A 101 5.52 5.44 3.96
C ASN A 101 4.70 6.04 2.81
N ALA A 102 4.09 5.17 2.00
CA ALA A 102 3.35 5.55 0.81
C ALA A 102 1.90 5.92 1.15
N SER A 103 1.39 6.97 0.50
CA SER A 103 -0.03 7.28 0.49
C SER A 103 -0.81 6.26 -0.35
N LEU A 104 -2.14 6.35 -0.29
CA LEU A 104 -2.98 5.75 -1.34
C LEU A 104 -2.67 6.39 -2.71
N PRO A 105 -2.97 5.70 -3.83
CA PRO A 105 -2.86 6.26 -5.17
C PRO A 105 -3.71 7.52 -5.35
N GLY A 106 -3.13 8.52 -6.01
CA GLY A 106 -3.86 9.67 -6.54
C GLY A 106 -4.62 9.33 -7.82
N PRO A 107 -5.36 10.30 -8.40
CA PRO A 107 -6.12 10.09 -9.64
C PRO A 107 -5.26 9.71 -10.85
N ASP A 108 -3.98 10.07 -10.85
CA ASP A 108 -2.99 9.71 -11.87
C ASP A 108 -2.32 8.35 -11.60
N GLY A 109 -2.75 7.63 -10.56
CA GLY A 109 -2.18 6.35 -10.15
C GLY A 109 -0.84 6.45 -9.42
N ARG A 110 -0.28 7.66 -9.27
CA ARG A 110 0.98 7.89 -8.55
C ARG A 110 0.71 8.18 -7.07
N MET A 111 1.73 8.01 -6.25
CA MET A 111 1.62 8.21 -4.80
C MET A 111 2.69 9.15 -4.29
N LEU A 112 2.39 9.80 -3.17
CA LEU A 112 3.42 10.45 -2.38
C LEU A 112 3.99 9.44 -1.39
N GLY A 113 5.31 9.38 -1.30
CA GLY A 113 6.05 8.59 -0.33
C GLY A 113 6.81 9.50 0.61
N ILE A 114 6.89 9.10 1.88
CA ILE A 114 7.74 9.75 2.87
C ILE A 114 8.75 8.76 3.41
N ARG A 115 10.02 9.16 3.43
CA ARG A 115 11.08 8.45 4.16
C ARG A 115 11.59 9.35 5.27
N GLU A 116 11.19 9.05 6.50
CA GLU A 116 11.46 9.87 7.68
C GLU A 116 12.73 9.40 8.41
N SER A 117 13.43 10.37 8.99
CA SER A 117 14.47 10.21 9.99
C SER A 117 14.23 11.21 11.13
N SER A 118 15.04 11.20 12.18
CA SER A 118 14.74 11.90 13.45
C SER A 118 14.27 13.36 13.32
N THR A 119 14.84 14.15 12.42
CA THR A 119 14.45 15.57 12.20
C THR A 119 14.35 15.95 10.73
N ARG A 120 14.27 14.96 9.84
CA ARG A 120 14.24 15.17 8.39
C ARG A 120 13.34 14.16 7.72
N ALA A 121 12.67 14.59 6.66
CA ALA A 121 11.87 13.73 5.81
C ALA A 121 12.25 13.94 4.34
N LEU A 122 12.46 12.85 3.61
CA LEU A 122 12.49 12.87 2.16
C LEU A 122 11.07 12.68 1.64
N VAL A 123 10.71 13.47 0.63
CA VAL A 123 9.43 13.35 -0.07
C VAL A 123 9.72 12.79 -1.46
N GLY A 124 9.06 11.70 -1.81
CA GLY A 124 9.18 11.05 -3.11
C GLY A 124 7.82 10.95 -3.80
N ARG A 125 7.85 10.84 -5.12
CA ARG A 125 6.72 10.44 -5.94
C ARG A 125 6.97 9.02 -6.43
N ILE A 126 6.10 8.10 -6.04
CA ILE A 126 6.16 6.71 -6.46
C ILE A 126 5.34 6.57 -7.74
N ASP A 127 5.96 6.07 -8.80
CA ASP A 127 5.32 5.76 -10.07
C ASP A 127 5.33 4.23 -10.27
N PRO A 128 4.18 3.55 -10.05
CA PRO A 128 4.09 2.10 -10.21
C PRO A 128 4.34 1.64 -11.64
N VAL A 129 3.99 2.46 -12.64
CA VAL A 129 4.13 2.10 -14.05
C VAL A 129 5.61 2.15 -14.47
N ALA A 130 6.33 3.16 -13.99
CA ALA A 130 7.78 3.26 -14.21
C ALA A 130 8.60 2.36 -13.28
N ALA A 131 7.96 1.75 -12.27
CA ALA A 131 8.62 0.99 -11.22
C ALA A 131 9.75 1.77 -10.53
N ASP A 132 9.51 3.06 -10.25
CA ASP A 132 10.53 3.98 -9.75
C ASP A 132 9.97 4.98 -8.72
N VAL A 133 10.88 5.60 -7.97
CA VAL A 133 10.58 6.68 -7.03
C VAL A 133 11.41 7.92 -7.35
N GLU A 134 10.72 8.97 -7.80
CA GLU A 134 11.33 10.28 -8.03
C GLU A 134 11.40 11.05 -6.70
N VAL A 135 12.61 11.33 -6.20
CA VAL A 135 12.78 12.16 -4.99
C VAL A 135 12.50 13.61 -5.34
N LEU A 136 11.45 14.18 -4.75
CA LEU A 136 11.03 15.56 -4.99
C LEU A 136 11.81 16.57 -4.14
N GLY A 137 12.26 16.16 -2.95
CA GLY A 137 13.05 17.02 -2.07
C GLY A 137 13.15 16.53 -0.64
N SER A 138 13.78 17.36 0.19
CA SER A 138 13.99 17.11 1.62
C SER A 138 13.38 18.21 2.48
N LEU A 139 12.69 17.81 3.54
CA LEU A 139 12.20 18.67 4.60
C LEU A 139 13.11 18.55 5.82
N THR A 140 13.39 19.66 6.49
CA THR A 140 14.21 19.72 7.71
C THR A 140 13.42 20.26 8.89
N ASP A 141 13.85 19.90 10.10
CA ASP A 141 13.21 20.28 11.37
C ASP A 141 11.75 19.83 11.44
N VAL A 142 11.48 18.66 10.85
CA VAL A 142 10.17 18.01 10.79
C VAL A 142 10.20 16.62 11.41
N PHE A 143 9.06 16.18 11.93
CA PHE A 143 8.83 14.84 12.44
C PHE A 143 7.33 14.49 12.35
N GLN A 144 6.99 13.21 12.56
CA GLN A 144 5.61 12.69 12.48
C GLN A 144 4.94 13.09 11.17
N CYS A 145 5.58 12.75 10.07
CA CYS A 145 5.12 13.09 8.73
C CYS A 145 4.09 12.08 8.22
N HIS A 146 3.11 12.55 7.43
CA HIS A 146 2.11 11.70 6.80
C HIS A 146 1.90 12.10 5.33
N ALA A 147 1.82 11.10 4.47
CA ALA A 147 1.55 11.26 3.05
C ALA A 147 0.08 10.96 2.78
N SER A 148 -0.60 11.88 2.10
CA SER A 148 -1.91 11.65 1.50
C SER A 148 -1.78 11.78 -0.02
N PRO A 149 -2.78 11.33 -0.80
CA PRO A 149 -2.78 11.57 -2.25
C PRO A 149 -2.71 13.06 -2.65
N LEU A 150 -2.97 13.98 -1.70
CA LEU A 150 -3.14 15.40 -1.97
C LEU A 150 -2.01 16.28 -1.45
N ALA A 151 -1.32 15.84 -0.40
CA ALA A 151 -0.34 16.65 0.32
C ALA A 151 0.51 15.79 1.25
N VAL A 152 1.68 16.31 1.59
CA VAL A 152 2.48 15.89 2.75
C VAL A 152 2.17 16.81 3.92
N THR A 153 1.95 16.23 5.10
CA THR A 153 1.81 16.97 6.35
C THR A 153 2.87 16.52 7.34
N CYS A 154 3.47 17.45 8.08
CA CYS A 154 4.45 17.13 9.12
C CYS A 154 4.31 18.09 10.31
N ARG A 155 4.70 17.62 11.50
CA ARG A 155 4.98 18.50 12.64
C ARG A 155 6.36 19.12 12.49
N LYS A 156 6.50 20.38 12.89
CA LYS A 156 7.77 21.12 12.95
C LYS A 156 8.30 21.15 14.40
N ALA A 157 9.61 21.31 14.56
CA ALA A 157 10.28 21.43 15.87
C ALA A 157 9.65 22.48 16.81
N GLY A 158 9.08 23.57 16.27
CA GLY A 158 8.37 24.60 17.03
C GLY A 158 6.89 24.31 17.33
N GLY A 159 6.39 23.10 17.08
CA GLY A 159 4.99 22.70 17.31
C GLY A 159 4.01 23.08 16.18
N ALA A 160 4.44 23.86 15.20
CA ALA A 160 3.63 24.17 14.02
C ALA A 160 3.42 22.94 13.11
N ILE A 161 2.38 22.96 12.29
CA ILE A 161 2.13 21.97 11.24
C ILE A 161 2.49 22.58 9.90
N GLY A 162 3.32 21.89 9.12
CA GLY A 162 3.56 22.20 7.71
C GLY A 162 2.70 21.34 6.80
N ILE A 163 2.21 21.93 5.70
CA ILE A 163 1.47 21.25 4.65
C ILE A 163 2.13 21.63 3.32
N TRP A 164 2.49 20.63 2.52
CA TRP A 164 3.10 20.81 1.20
C TRP A 164 2.22 20.14 0.14
N TYR A 165 1.82 20.91 -0.87
CA TYR A 165 1.06 20.42 -2.01
C TYR A 165 1.99 20.12 -3.19
N PRO A 166 1.69 19.12 -4.02
CA PRO A 166 2.31 18.97 -5.32
C PRO A 166 2.10 20.24 -6.16
N GLU A 167 3.10 20.65 -6.94
CA GLU A 167 3.04 21.86 -7.79
C GLU A 167 1.87 21.85 -8.78
N SER A 168 1.41 20.67 -9.20
CA SER A 168 0.28 20.50 -10.14
C SER A 168 -1.09 20.97 -9.61
N ARG A 169 -1.13 21.58 -8.42
CA ARG A 169 -2.34 22.12 -7.78
C ARG A 169 -2.31 23.62 -7.50
N LEU A 170 -1.22 24.31 -7.83
CA LEU A 170 -1.12 25.77 -7.79
C LEU A 170 -1.34 26.35 -9.19
#